data_AF-A0A1W1W1C1-F1
#
_entry.id   AF-A0A1W1W1C1-F1
#
_cell.length_a   1.000
_cell.length_b   1.000
_cell.length_c   1.000
_cell.angle_alpha   90.00
_cell.angle_beta   90.00
_cell.angle_gamma   90.00
#
_symmetry.space_group_name_H-M   'P 1'
#
loop_
_entity.id
_entity.type
_entity.pdbx_description
1 polymer ?
#
loop_
_entity_poly.entity_id
_entity_poly.type
_entity_poly.pdbx_seq_one_letter_code
_entity_poly.pdbx_strand_id
1 'polypeptide(L)'
;MVRAETVYVQDLRFPGMVHARVLRPPSYGGQLAKLDTAEMQRRLPSLLKTVIDGSFVGFIAEKEYQAKLAQDFGIQHAQWTNGPALPAKQPLPELLPTLPAITKRAVNKGDMSSFDAATAGTAPTAASLSARYFKPYLMHGSVGPSCAIALMDKEGYLHIWTHSQGVYPLRAILVELLKMPPERIHVKAVPGSGCYGHNGADDVAVAALLARAYPGRHVRLQWSRDDEHAWEPYGSAMLLQLDARLDKEGHITHWQTNIWSDTHSTRPGGKPESLLAARQLAQPALPTPSTEVSSAIYRNGEPLYAIPNQRLDAHYVQGPLRVSALRGLGAFGNVFALESFMDELALQARQDPWEFRLRHLTDERAKAVIQRTRDMIKNEKLAPGEGFGLGFAQYKNQAAYCAVVAKVHVAEEMGTIRALHLWAAIDAGETINPDGLKNQTEGGLI
;
A
#
# COMPACT_ATOMS: atom_id res chain seq x y z
N MET A 1 12.63 -3.94 22.86
CA MET A 1 12.84 -2.65 22.13
C MET A 1 13.49 -1.59 23.01
N VAL A 2 12.86 -1.10 24.08
CA VAL A 2 13.42 -0.01 24.94
C VAL A 2 14.77 -0.35 25.59
N ARG A 3 15.07 -1.65 25.77
CA ARG A 3 16.35 -2.16 26.31
C ARG A 3 17.42 -2.43 25.25
N ALA A 4 17.20 -2.05 23.99
CA ALA A 4 18.09 -2.33 22.85
C ALA A 4 18.42 -3.82 22.61
N GLU A 5 17.55 -4.72 23.07
CA GLU A 5 17.60 -6.15 22.73
C GLU A 5 17.34 -6.37 21.23
N THR A 6 17.93 -7.43 20.67
CA THR A 6 17.70 -7.87 19.28
C THR A 6 16.23 -8.27 19.09
N VAL A 7 15.49 -7.45 18.35
CA VAL A 7 14.05 -7.70 18.09
C VAL A 7 13.80 -7.91 16.62
N TYR A 8 14.49 -7.14 15.77
CA TYR A 8 14.20 -7.12 14.34
C TYR A 8 15.18 -7.95 13.53
N VAL A 9 14.76 -8.36 12.33
CA VAL A 9 15.64 -9.09 11.38
C VAL A 9 16.93 -8.33 11.09
N GLN A 10 16.89 -6.99 11.12
CA GLN A 10 18.04 -6.10 10.95
C GLN A 10 19.08 -6.25 12.07
N ASP A 11 18.66 -6.67 13.28
CA ASP A 11 19.48 -6.77 14.48
C ASP A 11 20.21 -8.11 14.58
N LEU A 12 19.75 -9.14 13.85
CA LEU A 12 20.33 -10.47 13.90
C LEU A 12 21.82 -10.44 13.49
N ARG A 13 22.66 -11.13 14.27
CA ARG A 13 24.09 -11.30 14.00
C ARG A 13 24.43 -12.78 14.13
N PHE A 14 25.05 -13.34 13.10
CA PHE A 14 25.54 -14.73 13.11
C PHE A 14 27.07 -14.74 12.98
N PRO A 15 27.77 -15.72 13.58
CA PRO A 15 29.20 -15.90 13.38
C PRO A 15 29.54 -16.03 11.89
N GLY A 16 30.53 -15.24 11.44
CA GLY A 16 30.98 -15.24 10.04
C GLY A 16 29.94 -14.73 9.03
N MET A 17 28.88 -14.04 9.47
CA MET A 17 27.89 -13.44 8.57
C MET A 17 28.54 -12.44 7.61
N VAL A 18 28.15 -12.52 6.34
CA VAL A 18 28.54 -11.56 5.28
C VAL A 18 27.37 -10.65 4.95
N HIS A 19 27.68 -9.52 4.34
CA HIS A 19 26.71 -8.50 3.97
C HIS A 19 26.57 -8.41 2.46
N ALA A 20 25.35 -8.15 2.01
CA ALA A 20 25.04 -8.06 0.60
C ALA A 20 24.18 -6.85 0.22
N ARG A 21 24.35 -6.44 -1.02
CA ARG A 21 23.52 -5.47 -1.75
C ARG A 21 23.18 -6.03 -3.13
N VAL A 22 22.07 -5.58 -3.68
CA VAL A 22 21.64 -5.91 -5.05
C VAL A 22 21.63 -4.62 -5.86
N LEU A 23 22.21 -4.65 -7.05
CA LEU A 23 22.10 -3.55 -8.00
C LEU A 23 20.75 -3.65 -8.72
N ARG A 24 20.03 -2.54 -8.77
CA ARG A 24 18.75 -2.44 -9.49
C ARG A 24 18.96 -1.75 -10.85
N PRO A 25 18.18 -2.11 -11.88
CA PRO A 25 18.16 -1.33 -13.11
C PRO A 25 17.66 0.11 -12.83
N PRO A 26 17.95 1.08 -13.72
CA PRO A 26 17.48 2.46 -13.55
C PRO A 26 15.98 2.63 -13.83
N SER A 27 15.33 1.67 -14.49
CA SER A 27 13.90 1.66 -14.78
C SER A 27 13.33 0.24 -14.75
N TYR A 28 12.01 0.11 -14.61
CA TYR A 28 11.33 -1.18 -14.85
C TYR A 28 11.65 -1.69 -16.25
N GLY A 29 11.86 -3.00 -16.40
CA GLY A 29 12.15 -3.63 -17.69
C GLY A 29 13.55 -3.39 -18.25
N GLY A 30 14.38 -2.55 -17.62
CA GLY A 30 15.77 -2.36 -18.02
C GLY A 30 16.60 -3.63 -17.81
N GLN A 31 17.41 -3.98 -18.80
CA GLN A 31 18.25 -5.18 -18.80
C GLN A 31 19.73 -4.80 -18.71
N LEU A 32 20.51 -5.57 -17.95
CA LEU A 32 21.94 -5.34 -17.83
C LEU A 32 22.62 -5.65 -19.18
N ALA A 33 23.24 -4.63 -19.78
CA ALA A 33 24.02 -4.78 -20.99
C ALA A 33 25.49 -5.08 -20.66
N LYS A 34 26.06 -4.36 -19.68
CA LYS A 34 27.47 -4.51 -19.31
C LYS A 34 27.74 -4.07 -17.87
N LEU A 35 28.60 -4.80 -17.18
CA LEU A 35 29.25 -4.38 -15.94
C LEU A 35 30.68 -4.95 -15.94
N ASP A 36 31.68 -4.10 -15.80
CA ASP A 36 33.08 -4.52 -15.74
C ASP A 36 33.42 -5.04 -14.33
N THR A 37 33.25 -6.35 -14.13
CA THR A 37 33.52 -7.01 -12.86
C THR A 37 35.01 -7.10 -12.55
N ALA A 38 35.88 -7.08 -13.58
CA ALA A 38 37.33 -7.09 -13.38
C ALA A 38 37.80 -5.74 -12.82
N GLU A 39 37.33 -4.63 -13.36
CA GLU A 39 37.60 -3.30 -12.81
C GLU A 39 37.00 -3.14 -11.41
N MET A 40 35.78 -3.64 -11.20
CA MET A 40 35.18 -3.66 -9.86
C MET A 40 36.07 -4.39 -8.85
N GLN A 41 36.56 -5.59 -9.18
CA GLN A 41 37.43 -6.36 -8.28
C GLN A 41 38.76 -5.65 -8.03
N ARG A 42 39.33 -4.94 -9.02
CA ARG A 42 40.54 -4.12 -8.84
C ARG A 42 40.33 -2.97 -7.87
N ARG A 43 39.21 -2.24 -8.00
CA ARG A 43 38.90 -1.08 -7.13
C ARG A 43 38.42 -1.48 -5.75
N LEU A 44 37.75 -2.62 -5.64
CA LEU A 44 37.14 -3.14 -4.41
C LEU A 44 37.70 -4.54 -4.09
N PRO A 45 39.00 -4.67 -3.77
CA PRO A 45 39.64 -5.98 -3.56
C PRO A 45 39.04 -6.76 -2.37
N SER A 46 38.35 -6.08 -1.46
CA SER A 46 37.64 -6.71 -0.33
C SER A 46 36.29 -7.31 -0.69
N LEU A 47 35.82 -7.15 -1.93
CA LEU A 47 34.58 -7.77 -2.39
C LEU A 47 34.80 -9.29 -2.48
N LEU A 48 33.94 -10.05 -1.80
CA LEU A 48 34.06 -11.52 -1.74
C LEU A 48 33.51 -12.17 -3.00
N LYS A 49 32.40 -11.64 -3.53
CA LYS A 49 31.75 -12.19 -4.72
C LYS A 49 30.83 -11.18 -5.38
N THR A 50 30.85 -11.18 -6.71
CA THR A 50 29.81 -10.61 -7.57
C THR A 50 29.01 -11.76 -8.19
N VAL A 51 27.69 -11.73 -8.04
CA VAL A 51 26.75 -12.72 -8.59
C VAL A 51 25.99 -12.03 -9.71
N ILE A 52 26.09 -12.56 -10.93
CA ILE A 52 25.34 -12.07 -12.10
C ILE A 52 24.55 -13.24 -12.69
N ASP A 53 23.24 -13.09 -12.78
CA ASP A 53 22.32 -14.00 -13.47
C ASP A 53 21.33 -13.14 -14.28
N GLY A 54 21.59 -13.00 -15.58
CA GLY A 54 20.89 -12.03 -16.42
C GLY A 54 21.11 -10.60 -15.93
N SER A 55 20.02 -9.95 -15.56
CA SER A 55 19.98 -8.59 -15.00
C SER A 55 19.98 -8.55 -13.47
N PHE A 56 19.94 -9.70 -12.79
CA PHE A 56 20.12 -9.77 -11.35
C PHE A 56 21.61 -9.68 -11.03
N VAL A 57 21.99 -8.66 -10.27
CA VAL A 57 23.38 -8.43 -9.85
C VAL A 57 23.43 -8.26 -8.34
N GLY A 58 24.15 -9.15 -7.66
CA GLY A 58 24.37 -9.11 -6.22
C GLY A 58 25.84 -9.00 -5.85
N PHE A 59 26.13 -8.28 -4.79
CA PHE A 59 27.48 -8.09 -4.23
C PHE A 59 27.52 -8.64 -2.82
N ILE A 60 28.55 -9.41 -2.49
CA ILE A 60 28.76 -10.00 -1.17
C ILE A 60 30.11 -9.54 -0.63
N ALA A 61 30.15 -9.01 0.60
CA ALA A 61 31.35 -8.54 1.26
C ALA A 61 31.36 -8.88 2.76
N GLU A 62 32.54 -8.83 3.39
CA GLU A 62 32.69 -9.04 4.85
C GLU A 62 31.98 -7.94 5.66
N LYS A 63 32.02 -6.69 5.19
CA LYS A 63 31.41 -5.55 5.87
C LYS A 63 30.31 -4.90 5.05
N GLU A 64 29.29 -4.39 5.73
CA GLU A 64 28.16 -3.71 5.08
C GLU A 64 28.59 -2.55 4.18
N TYR A 65 29.51 -1.72 4.65
CA TYR A 65 30.00 -0.58 3.88
C TYR A 65 30.68 -1.00 2.57
N GLN A 66 31.36 -2.14 2.55
CA GLN A 66 32.01 -2.66 1.34
C GLN A 66 30.96 -3.13 0.31
N ALA A 67 29.89 -3.78 0.76
CA ALA A 67 28.77 -4.15 -0.12
C ALA A 67 28.06 -2.90 -0.68
N LYS A 68 27.95 -1.82 0.12
CA LYS A 68 27.44 -0.52 -0.35
C LYS A 68 28.35 0.08 -1.43
N LEU A 69 29.67 0.13 -1.21
CA LEU A 69 30.61 0.65 -2.21
C LEU A 69 30.54 -0.11 -3.54
N ALA A 70 30.33 -1.44 -3.49
CA ALA A 70 30.12 -2.23 -4.69
C ALA A 70 28.80 -1.89 -5.42
N GLN A 71 27.72 -1.65 -4.66
CA GLN A 71 26.46 -1.16 -5.20
C GLN A 71 26.62 0.22 -5.86
N ASP A 72 27.29 1.17 -5.18
CA ASP A 72 27.54 2.52 -5.69
C ASP A 72 28.37 2.47 -6.98
N PHE A 73 29.41 1.64 -7.04
CA PHE A 73 30.18 1.40 -8.27
C PHE A 73 29.27 0.87 -9.38
N GLY A 74 28.41 -0.10 -9.06
CA GLY A 74 27.43 -0.65 -10.01
C GLY A 74 26.50 0.42 -10.57
N ILE A 75 25.98 1.31 -9.72
CA ILE A 75 25.10 2.42 -10.14
C ILE A 75 25.82 3.35 -11.13
N GLN A 76 27.11 3.61 -10.92
CA GLN A 76 27.90 4.54 -11.75
C GLN A 76 28.42 3.91 -13.05
N HIS A 77 28.65 2.60 -13.07
CA HIS A 77 29.40 1.95 -14.14
C HIS A 77 28.64 0.86 -14.90
N ALA A 78 27.48 0.40 -14.41
CA ALA A 78 26.66 -0.56 -15.14
C ALA A 78 25.95 0.13 -16.31
N GLN A 79 25.95 -0.54 -17.45
CA GLN A 79 25.21 -0.13 -18.64
C GLN A 79 23.93 -0.95 -18.72
N TRP A 80 22.82 -0.25 -18.93
CA TRP A 80 21.48 -0.84 -18.95
C TRP A 80 20.77 -0.48 -20.25
N THR A 81 19.91 -1.38 -20.74
CA THR A 81 18.88 -1.01 -21.69
C THR A 81 17.78 -0.21 -20.97
N ASN A 82 17.09 0.64 -21.73
CA ASN A 82 15.91 1.34 -21.22
C ASN A 82 14.71 0.39 -21.21
N GLY A 83 13.87 0.51 -20.19
CA GLY A 83 12.54 -0.06 -20.24
C GLY A 83 11.46 0.95 -20.59
N PRO A 84 10.17 0.60 -20.42
CA PRO A 84 9.05 1.48 -20.71
C PRO A 84 9.16 2.80 -19.94
N ALA A 85 8.96 3.92 -20.62
CA ALA A 85 8.94 5.22 -19.99
C ALA A 85 7.71 5.35 -19.07
N LEU A 86 7.92 5.90 -17.87
CA LEU A 86 6.82 6.27 -17.00
C LEU A 86 6.07 7.48 -17.61
N PRO A 87 4.74 7.59 -17.43
CA PRO A 87 3.93 8.67 -17.98
C PRO A 87 4.10 9.98 -17.19
N ALA A 88 5.33 10.48 -17.08
CA ALA A 88 5.71 11.60 -16.20
C ALA A 88 5.05 12.96 -16.54
N LYS A 89 4.43 13.08 -17.73
CA LYS A 89 3.81 14.33 -18.21
C LYS A 89 2.28 14.35 -18.07
N GLN A 90 1.67 13.28 -17.59
CA GLN A 90 0.22 13.19 -17.44
C GLN A 90 -0.15 13.00 -15.96
N PRO A 91 -0.92 13.91 -15.35
CA PRO A 91 -1.40 13.73 -14.00
C PRO A 91 -2.17 12.42 -13.85
N LEU A 92 -1.89 11.66 -12.77
CA LEU A 92 -2.56 10.38 -12.50
C LEU A 92 -4.10 10.46 -12.51
N PRO A 93 -4.76 11.51 -11.96
CA PRO A 93 -6.21 11.65 -12.04
C PRO A 93 -6.76 11.69 -13.47
N GLU A 94 -5.96 12.15 -14.44
CA GLU A 94 -6.33 12.21 -15.85
C GLU A 94 -5.96 10.92 -16.58
N LEU A 95 -4.83 10.30 -16.21
CA LEU A 95 -4.35 9.06 -16.81
C LEU A 95 -5.25 7.87 -16.46
N LEU A 96 -5.55 7.65 -15.18
CA LEU A 96 -6.26 6.44 -14.72
C LEU A 96 -7.53 6.11 -15.52
N PRO A 97 -8.47 7.05 -15.79
CA PRO A 97 -9.68 6.75 -16.55
C PRO A 97 -9.46 6.51 -18.04
N THR A 98 -8.27 6.83 -18.59
CA THR A 98 -7.91 6.56 -20.00
C THR A 98 -7.29 5.19 -20.22
N LEU A 99 -6.84 4.53 -19.15
CA LEU A 99 -6.24 3.21 -19.24
C LEU A 99 -7.28 2.15 -19.59
N PRO A 100 -6.91 1.09 -20.34
CA PRO A 100 -7.79 -0.05 -20.55
C PRO A 100 -8.28 -0.61 -19.20
N ALA A 101 -9.60 -0.75 -19.07
CA ALA A 101 -10.22 -1.15 -17.83
C ALA A 101 -11.15 -2.35 -17.99
N ILE A 102 -11.09 -3.30 -17.05
CA ILE A 102 -12.18 -4.24 -16.82
C ILE A 102 -13.15 -3.57 -15.85
N THR A 103 -14.43 -3.45 -16.20
CA THR A 103 -15.42 -2.83 -15.31
C THR A 103 -16.27 -3.89 -14.63
N LYS A 104 -16.40 -3.80 -13.31
CA LYS A 104 -17.29 -4.64 -12.51
C LYS A 104 -18.27 -3.77 -11.72
N ARG A 105 -19.57 -4.06 -11.87
CA ARG A 105 -20.60 -3.52 -10.97
C ARG A 105 -20.57 -4.27 -9.66
N ALA A 106 -20.09 -3.61 -8.59
CA ALA A 106 -20.00 -4.22 -7.26
C ALA A 106 -21.28 -4.03 -6.44
N VAL A 107 -22.00 -2.92 -6.66
CA VAL A 107 -23.27 -2.60 -6.00
C VAL A 107 -24.27 -2.11 -7.04
N ASN A 108 -25.51 -2.58 -6.95
CA ASN A 108 -26.66 -2.07 -7.69
C ASN A 108 -27.93 -2.28 -6.83
N LYS A 109 -28.42 -1.23 -6.18
CA LYS A 109 -29.58 -1.24 -5.28
C LYS A 109 -30.61 -0.22 -5.73
N GLY A 110 -31.89 -0.53 -5.53
CA GLY A 110 -33.00 0.35 -5.89
C GLY A 110 -33.13 0.55 -7.41
N ASP A 111 -33.69 1.69 -7.79
CA ASP A 111 -33.87 2.09 -9.19
C ASP A 111 -32.91 3.23 -9.56
N MET A 112 -31.99 2.94 -10.47
CA MET A 112 -31.01 3.90 -11.00
C MET A 112 -31.41 4.46 -12.38
N SER A 113 -32.57 4.08 -12.93
CA SER A 113 -33.00 4.51 -14.28
C SER A 113 -33.15 6.02 -14.40
N SER A 114 -33.66 6.67 -13.35
CA SER A 114 -33.77 8.14 -13.27
C SER A 114 -32.39 8.82 -13.23
N PHE A 115 -31.36 8.10 -12.78
CA PHE A 115 -29.98 8.57 -12.77
C PHE A 115 -29.40 8.55 -14.19
N ASP A 116 -29.58 7.41 -14.88
CA ASP A 116 -29.12 7.18 -16.26
C ASP A 116 -29.79 8.11 -17.29
N ALA A 117 -31.05 8.48 -17.07
CA ALA A 117 -31.79 9.37 -17.97
C ALA A 117 -31.35 10.85 -17.93
N ALA A 118 -30.86 11.33 -16.79
CA ALA A 118 -30.42 12.73 -16.67
C ALA A 118 -29.02 12.96 -17.26
N THR A 119 -28.12 11.97 -17.14
CA THR A 119 -26.80 11.98 -17.81
C THR A 119 -26.90 11.97 -19.33
N ALA A 120 -28.05 11.59 -19.89
CA ALA A 120 -28.34 11.59 -21.33
C ALA A 120 -28.83 12.95 -21.92
N GLY A 121 -28.76 14.06 -21.17
CA GLY A 121 -28.91 15.41 -21.74
C GLY A 121 -30.14 16.22 -21.29
N THR A 122 -30.70 15.95 -20.11
CA THR A 122 -31.67 16.85 -19.47
C THR A 122 -31.04 17.45 -18.21
N ALA A 123 -30.99 18.78 -18.13
CA ALA A 123 -30.33 19.52 -17.05
C ALA A 123 -30.71 18.97 -15.67
N PRO A 124 -29.76 18.89 -14.71
CA PRO A 124 -30.05 18.34 -13.39
C PRO A 124 -31.17 19.12 -12.71
N THR A 125 -32.33 18.49 -12.55
CA THR A 125 -33.43 19.00 -11.74
C THR A 125 -33.17 18.63 -10.27
N ALA A 126 -33.23 19.64 -9.39
CA ALA A 126 -33.01 19.61 -7.93
C ALA A 126 -31.71 18.94 -7.43
N ALA A 127 -30.80 19.78 -6.94
CA ALA A 127 -29.65 19.48 -6.07
C ALA A 127 -28.88 18.16 -6.34
N SER A 128 -28.40 17.97 -7.57
CA SER A 128 -27.34 17.00 -7.85
C SER A 128 -25.98 17.56 -7.44
N LEU A 129 -25.11 16.72 -6.89
CA LEU A 129 -23.69 17.03 -6.66
C LEU A 129 -22.82 15.99 -7.34
N SER A 130 -21.66 16.41 -7.84
CA SER A 130 -20.62 15.55 -8.40
C SER A 130 -19.27 16.01 -7.90
N ALA A 131 -18.43 15.08 -7.44
CA ALA A 131 -17.09 15.35 -6.96
C ALA A 131 -16.11 14.25 -7.38
N ARG A 132 -14.84 14.64 -7.54
CA ARG A 132 -13.73 13.73 -7.84
C ARG A 132 -12.69 13.79 -6.73
N TYR A 133 -12.28 12.63 -6.25
CA TYR A 133 -11.26 12.47 -5.22
C TYR A 133 -10.10 11.64 -5.76
N PHE A 134 -8.89 11.99 -5.36
CA PHE A 134 -7.69 11.31 -5.80
C PHE A 134 -6.84 10.88 -4.61
N LYS A 135 -6.45 9.61 -4.63
CA LYS A 135 -5.44 9.04 -3.75
C LYS A 135 -4.19 8.73 -4.60
N PRO A 136 -3.01 9.31 -4.29
CA PRO A 136 -1.79 8.97 -5.01
C PRO A 136 -1.28 7.57 -4.67
N TYR A 137 -0.22 7.15 -5.34
CA TYR A 137 0.57 6.02 -4.86
C TYR A 137 1.15 6.35 -3.48
N LEU A 138 1.09 5.38 -2.58
CA LEU A 138 1.61 5.54 -1.22
C LEU A 138 2.62 4.45 -0.93
N MET A 139 3.77 4.86 -0.44
CA MET A 139 4.81 3.98 0.04
C MET A 139 4.42 3.41 1.42
N HIS A 140 4.96 2.25 1.81
CA HIS A 140 4.71 1.68 3.14
C HIS A 140 5.42 2.47 4.24
N GLY A 141 6.57 3.07 3.91
CA GLY A 141 7.27 3.98 4.83
C GLY A 141 7.80 3.31 6.09
N SER A 142 8.06 1.99 6.07
CA SER A 142 8.63 1.26 7.20
C SER A 142 9.91 1.91 7.72
N VAL A 143 10.08 2.00 9.04
CA VAL A 143 11.20 2.70 9.72
C VAL A 143 12.55 2.17 9.25
N GLY A 144 12.68 0.84 9.19
CA GLY A 144 13.85 0.18 8.61
C GLY A 144 13.55 -0.35 7.21
N PRO A 145 14.48 -0.21 6.24
CA PRO A 145 14.37 -0.85 4.95
C PRO A 145 14.31 -2.38 5.05
N SER A 146 13.82 -2.98 3.97
CA SER A 146 13.69 -4.43 3.82
C SER A 146 15.02 -5.13 4.03
N CYS A 147 15.00 -6.16 4.89
CA CYS A 147 16.17 -6.97 5.22
C CYS A 147 15.78 -8.46 5.33
N ALA A 148 16.67 -9.33 4.85
CA ALA A 148 16.62 -10.76 5.09
C ALA A 148 18.02 -11.34 5.24
N ILE A 149 18.11 -12.46 5.95
CA ILE A 149 19.33 -13.25 6.08
C ILE A 149 19.04 -14.62 5.49
N ALA A 150 19.95 -15.16 4.68
CA ALA A 150 19.83 -16.51 4.14
C ALA A 150 21.11 -17.32 4.36
N LEU A 151 20.98 -18.63 4.55
CA LEU A 151 22.07 -19.58 4.65
C LEU A 151 21.72 -20.81 3.80
N MET A 152 22.56 -21.14 2.83
CA MET A 152 22.60 -22.48 2.24
C MET A 152 23.60 -23.29 3.06
N ASP A 153 23.13 -24.24 3.85
CA ASP A 153 24.01 -25.05 4.68
C ASP A 153 24.71 -26.17 3.90
N LYS A 154 25.62 -26.87 4.57
CA LYS A 154 26.44 -27.94 3.96
C LYS A 154 25.62 -29.17 3.56
N GLU A 155 24.43 -29.33 4.12
CA GLU A 155 23.52 -30.46 3.87
C GLU A 155 22.51 -30.16 2.74
N GLY A 156 22.55 -28.94 2.20
CA GLY A 156 21.69 -28.47 1.12
C GLY A 156 20.34 -27.92 1.59
N TYR A 157 20.18 -27.59 2.87
CA TYR A 157 19.00 -26.84 3.32
C TYR A 157 19.24 -25.33 3.19
N LEU A 158 18.22 -24.65 2.69
CA LEU A 158 18.15 -23.20 2.63
C LEU A 158 17.33 -22.67 3.80
N HIS A 159 17.98 -21.92 4.68
CA HIS A 159 17.34 -21.23 5.80
C HIS A 159 17.25 -19.74 5.50
N ILE A 160 16.09 -19.13 5.70
CA ILE A 160 15.85 -17.71 5.45
C ILE A 160 15.17 -17.10 6.67
N TRP A 161 15.73 -16.02 7.20
CA TRP A 161 15.12 -15.17 8.23
C TRP A 161 14.61 -13.91 7.55
N THR A 162 13.30 -13.67 7.64
CA THR A 162 12.65 -12.52 6.99
C THR A 162 11.49 -12.00 7.82
N HIS A 163 11.21 -10.71 7.63
CA HIS A 163 10.04 -10.01 8.14
C HIS A 163 8.80 -10.09 7.24
N SER A 164 8.78 -11.00 6.27
CA SER A 164 7.58 -11.25 5.45
C SER A 164 6.38 -11.64 6.32
N GLN A 165 5.24 -11.00 6.08
CA GLN A 165 3.97 -11.37 6.70
C GLN A 165 3.40 -12.69 6.15
N GLY A 166 3.92 -13.19 5.03
CA GLY A 166 3.41 -14.34 4.30
C GLY A 166 4.47 -15.40 4.09
N VAL A 167 5.10 -15.91 5.17
CA VAL A 167 6.21 -16.86 5.06
C VAL A 167 5.88 -18.16 4.33
N TYR A 168 4.64 -18.66 4.43
CA TYR A 168 4.21 -19.86 3.69
C TYR A 168 4.03 -19.59 2.19
N PRO A 169 3.28 -18.55 1.75
CA PRO A 169 3.29 -18.12 0.35
C PRO A 169 4.70 -17.85 -0.19
N LEU A 170 5.55 -17.16 0.58
CA LEU A 170 6.93 -16.87 0.18
C LEU A 170 7.73 -18.16 -0.02
N ARG A 171 7.60 -19.16 0.87
CA ARG A 171 8.24 -20.46 0.68
C ARG A 171 7.80 -21.12 -0.62
N ALA A 172 6.51 -21.10 -0.96
CA ALA A 172 6.01 -21.66 -2.22
C ALA A 172 6.60 -20.94 -3.44
N ILE A 173 6.69 -19.61 -3.39
CA ILE A 173 7.34 -18.81 -4.43
C ILE A 173 8.81 -19.20 -4.59
N LEU A 174 9.53 -19.39 -3.48
CA LEU A 174 10.96 -19.73 -3.48
C LEU A 174 11.22 -21.16 -3.98
N VAL A 175 10.33 -22.11 -3.74
CA VAL A 175 10.38 -23.46 -4.34
C VAL A 175 10.42 -23.36 -5.85
N GLU A 176 9.51 -22.58 -6.42
CA GLU A 176 9.42 -22.39 -7.86
C GLU A 176 10.59 -21.59 -8.44
N LEU A 177 11.03 -20.53 -7.73
CA LEU A 177 12.15 -19.70 -8.16
C LEU A 177 13.48 -20.48 -8.16
N LEU A 178 13.72 -21.25 -7.10
CA LEU A 178 15.01 -21.90 -6.87
C LEU A 178 15.07 -23.32 -7.44
N LYS A 179 13.91 -23.88 -7.82
CA LYS A 179 13.73 -25.27 -8.25
C LYS A 179 14.28 -26.26 -7.21
N MET A 180 13.95 -26.00 -5.95
CA MET A 180 14.35 -26.82 -4.80
C MET A 180 13.13 -27.49 -4.16
N PRO A 181 13.27 -28.70 -3.60
CA PRO A 181 12.19 -29.35 -2.87
C PRO A 181 11.70 -28.49 -1.69
N PRO A 182 10.38 -28.45 -1.42
CA PRO A 182 9.82 -27.61 -0.35
C PRO A 182 10.35 -27.94 1.04
N GLU A 183 10.70 -29.19 1.32
CA GLU A 183 11.32 -29.67 2.56
C GLU A 183 12.78 -29.21 2.73
N ARG A 184 13.42 -28.72 1.67
CA ARG A 184 14.77 -28.14 1.70
C ARG A 184 14.77 -26.62 1.91
N ILE A 185 13.60 -25.98 2.02
CA ILE A 185 13.48 -24.52 2.24
C ILE A 185 12.76 -24.23 3.55
N HIS A 186 13.47 -23.56 4.46
CA HIS A 186 12.95 -23.09 5.75
C HIS A 186 12.88 -21.57 5.79
N VAL A 187 11.67 -21.02 5.76
CA VAL A 187 11.42 -19.58 5.94
C VAL A 187 10.98 -19.31 7.37
N LYS A 188 11.78 -18.54 8.11
CA LYS A 188 11.61 -18.20 9.52
C LYS A 188 11.12 -16.75 9.61
N ALA A 189 9.92 -16.58 10.18
CA ALA A 189 9.39 -15.26 10.46
C ALA A 189 10.17 -14.61 11.61
N VAL A 190 10.65 -13.39 11.39
CA VAL A 190 11.32 -12.55 12.39
C VAL A 190 10.63 -11.19 12.36
N PRO A 191 10.41 -10.52 13.51
CA PRO A 191 9.82 -9.18 13.49
C PRO A 191 10.59 -8.22 12.56
N GLY A 192 9.84 -7.39 11.83
CA GLY A 192 10.38 -6.28 11.05
C GLY A 192 10.05 -4.94 11.71
N SER A 193 10.83 -3.91 11.37
CA SER A 193 10.64 -2.52 11.82
C SER A 193 9.54 -1.80 11.02
N GLY A 194 8.33 -2.35 11.02
CA GLY A 194 7.21 -1.90 10.19
C GLY A 194 7.07 -2.72 8.91
N CYS A 195 5.84 -2.79 8.39
CA CYS A 195 5.52 -3.52 7.17
C CYS A 195 4.27 -2.96 6.50
N TYR A 196 3.21 -2.72 7.28
CA TYR A 196 1.98 -2.03 6.86
C TYR A 196 1.28 -2.62 5.62
N GLY A 197 1.53 -3.89 5.30
CA GLY A 197 1.01 -4.55 4.11
C GLY A 197 2.06 -5.45 3.48
N HIS A 198 2.17 -5.44 2.16
CA HIS A 198 3.17 -6.20 1.44
C HIS A 198 4.28 -5.27 0.95
N ASN A 199 5.15 -4.78 1.84
CA ASN A 199 6.36 -4.02 1.45
C ASN A 199 7.42 -4.93 0.79
N GLY A 200 8.66 -4.47 0.63
CA GLY A 200 9.77 -5.23 0.01
C GLY A 200 10.24 -6.50 0.75
N ALA A 201 9.56 -6.94 1.81
CA ALA A 201 9.96 -8.08 2.65
C ALA A 201 10.04 -9.43 1.90
N ASP A 202 9.18 -9.64 0.92
CA ASP A 202 9.21 -10.85 0.09
C ASP A 202 10.34 -10.73 -0.94
N ASP A 203 10.54 -9.54 -1.53
CA ASP A 203 11.59 -9.27 -2.51
C ASP A 203 13.00 -9.35 -1.93
N VAL A 204 13.22 -8.95 -0.67
CA VAL A 204 14.54 -9.05 -0.03
C VAL A 204 14.90 -10.48 0.36
N ALA A 205 13.91 -11.39 0.46
CA ALA A 205 14.16 -12.81 0.74
C ALA A 205 14.92 -13.53 -0.38
N VAL A 206 15.10 -12.88 -1.53
CA VAL A 206 16.02 -13.31 -2.61
C VAL A 206 17.49 -13.32 -2.18
N ALA A 207 17.80 -12.91 -0.94
CA ALA A 207 19.00 -13.32 -0.22
C ALA A 207 19.31 -14.82 -0.41
N ALA A 208 18.28 -15.65 -0.60
CA ALA A 208 18.37 -17.04 -1.03
C ALA A 208 19.28 -17.28 -2.25
N LEU A 209 19.17 -16.46 -3.31
CA LEU A 209 20.01 -16.59 -4.51
C LEU A 209 21.49 -16.33 -4.18
N LEU A 210 21.76 -15.36 -3.31
CA LEU A 210 23.10 -15.01 -2.87
C LEU A 210 23.69 -16.08 -1.95
N ALA A 211 22.88 -16.62 -1.03
CA ALA A 211 23.27 -17.73 -0.17
C ALA A 211 23.56 -19.01 -0.98
N ARG A 212 22.79 -19.29 -2.04
CA ARG A 212 23.08 -20.37 -2.98
C ARG A 212 24.41 -20.15 -3.72
N ALA A 213 24.70 -18.91 -4.10
CA ALA A 213 25.96 -18.55 -4.74
C ALA A 213 27.16 -18.51 -3.76
N TYR A 214 26.92 -18.39 -2.45
CA TYR A 214 27.95 -18.30 -1.41
C TYR A 214 27.57 -19.16 -0.19
N PRO A 215 27.57 -20.50 -0.35
CA PRO A 215 27.08 -21.43 0.67
C PRO A 215 27.98 -21.48 1.91
N GLY A 216 27.44 -21.99 3.01
CA GLY A 216 28.14 -22.19 4.27
C GLY A 216 28.30 -20.95 5.16
N ARG A 217 27.86 -19.78 4.70
CA ARG A 217 27.85 -18.53 5.48
C ARG A 217 26.48 -17.85 5.42
N HIS A 218 26.10 -17.18 6.51
CA HIS A 218 24.89 -16.37 6.55
C HIS A 218 25.10 -15.13 5.68
N VAL A 219 24.25 -14.92 4.67
CA VAL A 219 24.26 -13.76 3.78
C VAL A 219 23.14 -12.82 4.17
N ARG A 220 23.48 -11.66 4.72
CA ARG A 220 22.53 -10.59 5.09
C ARG A 220 22.35 -9.63 3.92
N LEU A 221 21.19 -9.72 3.26
CA LEU A 221 20.78 -8.75 2.25
C LEU A 221 19.89 -7.69 2.90
N GLN A 222 20.30 -6.44 2.79
CA GLN A 222 19.49 -5.30 3.23
C GLN A 222 19.42 -4.28 2.09
N TRP A 223 18.24 -3.70 1.89
CA TRP A 223 18.04 -2.63 0.92
C TRP A 223 18.52 -1.28 1.48
N SER A 224 18.91 -0.38 0.58
CA SER A 224 19.03 1.03 0.94
C SER A 224 17.65 1.66 1.08
N ARG A 225 17.57 2.85 1.70
CA ARG A 225 16.33 3.63 1.75
C ARG A 225 15.87 4.03 0.34
N ASP A 226 16.81 4.37 -0.54
CA ASP A 226 16.53 4.74 -1.92
C ASP A 226 15.99 3.54 -2.72
N ASP A 227 16.55 2.34 -2.51
CA ASP A 227 16.02 1.11 -3.11
C ASP A 227 14.59 0.83 -2.61
N GLU A 228 14.31 0.99 -1.32
CA GLU A 228 12.94 0.82 -0.79
C GLU A 228 11.98 1.81 -1.47
N HIS A 229 12.36 3.09 -1.51
CA HIS A 229 11.56 4.16 -2.10
C HIS A 229 11.31 4.00 -3.59
N ALA A 230 12.19 3.32 -4.32
CA ALA A 230 12.05 3.14 -5.76
C ALA A 230 11.41 1.79 -6.13
N TRP A 231 11.62 0.74 -5.33
CA TRP A 231 11.35 -0.64 -5.73
C TRP A 231 10.36 -1.40 -4.86
N GLU A 232 9.99 -0.91 -3.67
CA GLU A 232 8.89 -1.54 -2.95
C GLU A 232 7.61 -1.49 -3.80
N PRO A 233 6.69 -2.45 -3.64
CA PRO A 233 5.40 -2.34 -4.29
C PRO A 233 4.57 -1.28 -3.53
N TYR A 234 4.00 -0.31 -4.23
CA TYR A 234 3.25 0.78 -3.58
C TYR A 234 1.80 0.38 -3.27
N GLY A 235 1.16 1.08 -2.34
CA GLY A 235 -0.29 1.14 -2.29
C GLY A 235 -0.84 1.86 -3.53
N SER A 236 -1.83 1.26 -4.19
CA SER A 236 -2.33 1.73 -5.50
C SER A 236 -2.93 3.12 -5.44
N ALA A 237 -2.65 3.91 -6.49
CA ALA A 237 -3.36 5.14 -6.75
C ALA A 237 -4.82 4.86 -7.11
N MET A 238 -5.72 5.77 -6.72
CA MET A 238 -7.16 5.65 -6.94
C MET A 238 -7.72 6.98 -7.41
N LEU A 239 -8.56 6.94 -8.46
CA LEU A 239 -9.49 8.02 -8.77
C LEU A 239 -10.89 7.55 -8.36
N LEU A 240 -11.60 8.38 -7.62
CA LEU A 240 -12.99 8.16 -7.26
C LEU A 240 -13.82 9.31 -7.83
N GLN A 241 -14.94 8.98 -8.46
CA GLN A 241 -15.94 9.96 -8.87
C GLN A 241 -17.26 9.59 -8.20
N LEU A 242 -17.80 10.53 -7.43
CA LEU A 242 -19.03 10.36 -6.68
C LEU A 242 -20.07 11.31 -7.21
N ASP A 243 -21.29 10.81 -7.36
CA ASP A 243 -22.43 11.60 -7.79
C ASP A 243 -23.64 11.27 -6.92
N ALA A 244 -24.37 12.27 -6.44
CA ALA A 244 -25.55 12.07 -5.61
C ALA A 244 -26.66 13.08 -5.90
N ARG A 245 -27.87 12.76 -5.45
CA ARG A 245 -29.05 13.64 -5.52
C ARG A 245 -29.72 13.77 -4.18
N LEU A 246 -30.11 14.99 -3.84
CA LEU A 246 -30.89 15.31 -2.65
C LEU A 246 -32.35 15.56 -3.00
N ASP A 247 -33.27 15.13 -2.15
CA ASP A 247 -34.67 15.61 -2.20
C ASP A 247 -34.79 17.03 -1.61
N LYS A 248 -36.02 17.56 -1.54
CA LYS A 248 -36.27 18.93 -1.05
C LYS A 248 -35.99 19.06 0.45
N GLU A 249 -36.00 17.95 1.17
CA GLU A 249 -35.77 17.83 2.62
C GLU A 249 -34.29 17.52 2.94
N GLY A 250 -33.45 17.39 1.91
CA GLY A 250 -32.02 17.10 2.00
C GLY A 250 -31.69 15.62 2.26
N HIS A 251 -32.61 14.67 2.01
CA HIS A 251 -32.26 13.25 2.03
C HIS A 251 -31.54 12.84 0.75
N ILE A 252 -30.54 11.97 0.90
CA ILE A 252 -29.86 11.36 -0.24
C ILE A 252 -30.79 10.32 -0.87
N THR A 253 -31.20 10.58 -2.11
CA THR A 253 -32.09 9.69 -2.87
C THR A 253 -31.31 8.75 -3.79
N HIS A 254 -30.16 9.19 -4.30
CA HIS A 254 -29.34 8.43 -5.24
C HIS A 254 -27.87 8.64 -4.93
N TRP A 255 -27.07 7.58 -5.13
CA TRP A 255 -25.61 7.62 -4.99
C TRP A 255 -24.94 6.74 -6.04
N GLN A 256 -24.00 7.30 -6.79
CA GLN A 256 -23.11 6.56 -7.67
C GLN A 256 -21.66 6.77 -7.28
N THR A 257 -20.90 5.68 -7.22
CA THR A 257 -19.44 5.69 -7.05
C THR A 257 -18.81 5.00 -8.26
N ASN A 258 -17.92 5.69 -8.96
CA ASN A 258 -17.01 5.10 -9.95
C ASN A 258 -15.59 5.11 -9.40
N ILE A 259 -14.88 3.97 -9.45
CA ILE A 259 -13.53 3.82 -8.90
C ILE A 259 -12.58 3.33 -9.99
N TRP A 260 -11.52 4.08 -10.29
CA TRP A 260 -10.41 3.62 -11.15
C TRP A 260 -9.17 3.39 -10.32
N SER A 261 -8.65 2.17 -10.33
CA SER A 261 -7.44 1.82 -9.59
C SER A 261 -6.84 0.51 -10.09
N ASP A 262 -5.54 0.36 -9.85
CA ASP A 262 -4.84 -0.92 -9.94
C ASP A 262 -5.23 -1.87 -8.80
N THR A 263 -4.86 -3.14 -8.91
CA THR A 263 -5.05 -4.15 -7.87
C THR A 263 -4.41 -3.71 -6.55
N HIS A 264 -5.06 -4.04 -5.44
CA HIS A 264 -4.54 -3.79 -4.09
C HIS A 264 -3.95 -5.05 -3.47
N SER A 265 -3.71 -6.09 -4.27
CA SER A 265 -3.03 -7.30 -3.83
C SER A 265 -2.32 -7.96 -4.99
N THR A 266 -1.00 -8.11 -4.85
CA THR A 266 -0.13 -8.80 -5.80
C THR A 266 0.70 -9.87 -5.10
N ARG A 267 0.20 -10.41 -3.98
CA ARG A 267 0.76 -11.59 -3.32
C ARG A 267 -0.04 -12.86 -3.69
N PRO A 268 0.09 -13.44 -4.91
CA PRO A 268 -0.58 -14.69 -5.25
C PRO A 268 0.31 -15.91 -4.99
N GLY A 269 -0.19 -16.86 -4.20
CA GLY A 269 -0.26 -18.29 -4.51
C GLY A 269 0.98 -19.09 -4.94
N GLY A 270 2.22 -18.60 -4.80
CA GLY A 270 3.42 -19.38 -5.15
C GLY A 270 4.08 -19.04 -6.49
N LYS A 271 3.73 -17.91 -7.13
CA LYS A 271 4.26 -17.56 -8.45
C LYS A 271 5.52 -16.65 -8.40
N PRO A 272 6.68 -17.05 -8.96
CA PRO A 272 7.94 -16.30 -8.92
C PRO A 272 7.90 -14.87 -9.46
N GLU A 273 7.10 -14.59 -10.49
CA GLU A 273 7.02 -13.27 -11.14
C GLU A 273 6.57 -12.13 -10.21
N SER A 274 6.05 -12.45 -9.02
CA SER A 274 5.73 -11.46 -7.99
C SER A 274 6.99 -10.82 -7.38
N LEU A 275 8.14 -11.51 -7.45
CA LEU A 275 9.44 -11.05 -6.95
C LEU A 275 10.21 -10.30 -8.04
N LEU A 276 10.83 -9.19 -7.67
CA LEU A 276 11.66 -8.40 -8.58
C LEU A 276 12.85 -9.20 -9.15
N ALA A 277 13.52 -10.00 -8.31
CA ALA A 277 14.67 -10.77 -8.77
C ALA A 277 14.27 -11.80 -9.84
N ALA A 278 13.08 -12.42 -9.73
CA ALA A 278 12.60 -13.39 -10.72
C ALA A 278 12.42 -12.77 -12.10
N ARG A 279 12.04 -11.48 -12.17
CA ARG A 279 11.94 -10.71 -13.42
C ARG A 279 13.29 -10.31 -14.01
N GLN A 280 14.35 -10.43 -13.22
CA GLN A 280 15.71 -9.97 -13.54
C GLN A 280 16.67 -11.12 -13.86
N LEU A 281 16.33 -12.38 -13.57
CA LEU A 281 17.17 -13.54 -13.90
C LEU A 281 17.37 -13.69 -15.42
N ALA A 282 18.37 -14.47 -15.84
CA ALA A 282 18.61 -14.77 -17.26
C ALA A 282 17.40 -15.45 -17.93
N GLN A 283 16.64 -16.24 -17.17
CA GLN A 283 15.35 -16.79 -17.57
C GLN A 283 14.26 -16.11 -16.73
N PRO A 284 13.76 -14.93 -17.16
CA PRO A 284 12.88 -14.13 -16.32
C PRO A 284 11.47 -14.74 -16.24
N ALA A 285 10.90 -14.75 -15.03
CA ALA A 285 9.48 -14.97 -14.82
C ALA A 285 8.76 -13.61 -14.89
N LEU A 286 7.95 -13.40 -15.93
CA LEU A 286 7.22 -12.16 -16.16
C LEU A 286 5.75 -12.30 -15.77
N PRO A 287 5.15 -11.24 -15.19
CA PRO A 287 3.74 -11.28 -14.84
C PRO A 287 2.86 -11.36 -16.08
N THR A 288 1.97 -12.35 -16.11
CA THR A 288 0.88 -12.42 -17.09
C THR A 288 -0.28 -11.56 -16.60
N PRO A 289 -0.88 -10.71 -17.45
CA PRO A 289 -2.10 -9.99 -17.11
C PRO A 289 -3.18 -10.97 -16.63
N SER A 290 -3.73 -10.73 -15.44
CA SER A 290 -4.85 -11.50 -14.91
C SER A 290 -6.16 -10.81 -15.24
N THR A 291 -7.18 -11.58 -15.63
CA THR A 291 -8.56 -11.11 -15.72
C THR A 291 -9.29 -11.21 -14.38
N GLU A 292 -8.67 -11.82 -13.36
CA GLU A 292 -9.24 -11.90 -12.02
C GLU A 292 -9.22 -10.54 -11.33
N VAL A 293 -10.40 -10.09 -10.92
CA VAL A 293 -10.60 -8.79 -10.31
C VAL A 293 -10.96 -8.93 -8.83
N SER A 294 -10.12 -8.37 -7.96
CA SER A 294 -10.27 -8.45 -6.50
C SER A 294 -11.29 -7.45 -5.96
N SER A 295 -12.04 -7.81 -4.91
CA SER A 295 -12.89 -6.85 -4.18
C SER A 295 -12.10 -5.82 -3.37
N ALA A 296 -10.78 -5.95 -3.29
CA ALA A 296 -9.94 -5.05 -2.51
C ALA A 296 -9.97 -3.59 -2.98
N ILE A 297 -10.25 -3.35 -4.27
CA ILE A 297 -10.37 -2.00 -4.86
C ILE A 297 -11.54 -1.21 -4.25
N TYR A 298 -12.69 -1.86 -4.06
CA TYR A 298 -13.93 -1.25 -3.58
C TYR A 298 -14.21 -1.59 -2.11
N ARG A 299 -13.19 -2.05 -1.36
CA ARG A 299 -13.32 -2.26 0.08
C ARG A 299 -13.75 -0.95 0.72
N ASN A 300 -14.85 -0.97 1.48
CA ASN A 300 -15.47 0.25 2.05
C ASN A 300 -15.93 1.28 1.01
N GLY A 301 -16.12 0.90 -0.26
CA GLY A 301 -16.60 1.80 -1.34
C GLY A 301 -18.12 1.95 -1.39
N GLU A 302 -18.85 1.08 -0.71
CA GLU A 302 -20.29 1.21 -0.51
C GLU A 302 -20.55 2.07 0.73
N PRO A 303 -21.34 3.17 0.63
CA PRO A 303 -21.72 3.99 1.76
C PRO A 303 -22.39 3.19 2.89
N LEU A 304 -22.09 3.54 4.14
CA LEU A 304 -22.74 2.96 5.34
C LEU A 304 -24.13 3.57 5.62
N TYR A 305 -24.49 4.58 4.83
CA TYR A 305 -25.70 5.36 4.98
C TYR A 305 -26.90 4.69 4.28
N ALA A 306 -28.09 4.86 4.85
CA ALA A 306 -29.35 4.36 4.34
C ALA A 306 -29.79 5.17 3.11
N ILE A 307 -29.24 4.80 1.95
CA ILE A 307 -29.56 5.42 0.65
C ILE A 307 -30.34 4.40 -0.19
N PRO A 308 -31.54 4.74 -0.71
CA PRO A 308 -32.41 3.78 -1.37
C PRO A 308 -31.88 3.32 -2.73
N ASN A 309 -31.26 4.20 -3.51
CA ASN A 309 -30.77 3.90 -4.85
C ASN A 309 -29.25 4.08 -4.91
N GLN A 310 -28.51 3.01 -5.19
CA GLN A 310 -27.05 3.02 -5.16
C GLN A 310 -26.45 2.22 -6.30
N ARG A 311 -25.35 2.74 -6.87
CA ARG A 311 -24.51 2.03 -7.84
C ARG A 311 -23.04 2.21 -7.52
N LEU A 312 -22.26 1.13 -7.60
CA LEU A 312 -20.80 1.16 -7.51
C LEU A 312 -20.21 0.40 -8.68
N ASP A 313 -19.49 1.12 -9.54
CA ASP A 313 -18.72 0.55 -10.64
C ASP A 313 -17.22 0.68 -10.35
N ALA A 314 -16.52 -0.45 -10.38
CA ALA A 314 -15.07 -0.55 -10.19
C ALA A 314 -14.42 -0.83 -11.54
N HIS A 315 -13.56 0.08 -11.99
CA HIS A 315 -12.77 0.05 -13.21
C HIS A 315 -11.33 -0.37 -12.87
N TYR A 316 -11.02 -1.62 -13.16
CA TYR A 316 -9.72 -2.22 -12.89
C TYR A 316 -8.77 -1.89 -14.03
N VAL A 317 -7.79 -1.03 -13.74
CA VAL A 317 -6.75 -0.58 -14.68
C VAL A 317 -5.40 -1.13 -14.24
N GLN A 318 -4.40 -1.12 -15.12
CA GLN A 318 -3.01 -1.42 -14.75
C GLN A 318 -2.18 -0.15 -14.79
N GLY A 319 -1.74 0.31 -13.62
CA GLY A 319 -0.96 1.54 -13.49
C GLY A 319 0.52 1.35 -13.84
N PRO A 320 1.29 2.46 -13.94
CA PRO A 320 2.70 2.41 -14.33
C PRO A 320 3.65 1.90 -13.23
N LEU A 321 3.23 1.90 -11.96
CA LEU A 321 4.06 1.46 -10.83
C LEU A 321 3.64 0.09 -10.33
N ARG A 322 4.61 -0.68 -9.83
CA ARG A 322 4.33 -1.95 -9.15
C ARG A 322 3.57 -1.69 -7.87
N VAL A 323 2.44 -2.36 -7.67
CA VAL A 323 1.57 -2.17 -6.50
C VAL A 323 1.39 -3.43 -5.68
N SER A 324 0.98 -3.30 -4.42
CA SER A 324 0.45 -4.39 -3.60
C SER A 324 -0.38 -3.87 -2.43
N ALA A 325 -0.68 -4.76 -1.48
CA ALA A 325 -1.43 -4.41 -0.29
C ALA A 325 -0.69 -3.36 0.55
N LEU A 326 -1.35 -2.24 0.82
CA LEU A 326 -1.02 -1.28 1.87
C LEU A 326 -2.17 -1.29 2.91
N ARG A 327 -1.91 -0.88 4.16
CA ARG A 327 -2.88 -0.89 5.25
C ARG A 327 -4.21 -0.24 4.80
N GLY A 328 -5.30 -1.00 4.90
CA GLY A 328 -6.64 -0.57 4.46
C GLY A 328 -7.01 -0.98 3.02
N LEU A 329 -6.06 -1.31 2.15
CA LEU A 329 -6.29 -1.57 0.72
C LEU A 329 -7.02 -0.36 0.08
N GLY A 330 -8.08 -0.59 -0.69
CA GLY A 330 -8.92 0.47 -1.23
C GLY A 330 -9.67 1.28 -0.18
N ALA A 331 -9.81 0.80 1.06
CA ALA A 331 -10.62 1.47 2.09
C ALA A 331 -10.16 2.88 2.38
N PHE A 332 -8.86 3.16 2.31
CA PHE A 332 -8.33 4.51 2.54
C PHE A 332 -8.93 5.52 1.55
N GLY A 333 -8.82 5.26 0.24
CA GLY A 333 -9.34 6.17 -0.78
C GLY A 333 -10.86 6.21 -0.80
N ASN A 334 -11.50 5.06 -0.59
CA ASN A 334 -12.95 4.95 -0.56
C ASN A 334 -13.57 5.72 0.61
N VAL A 335 -13.13 5.49 1.85
CA VAL A 335 -13.64 6.20 3.03
C VAL A 335 -13.37 7.70 2.92
N PHE A 336 -12.18 8.10 2.48
CA PHE A 336 -11.86 9.52 2.27
C PHE A 336 -12.86 10.19 1.32
N ALA A 337 -13.11 9.58 0.15
CA ALA A 337 -14.06 10.13 -0.82
C ALA A 337 -15.49 10.15 -0.29
N LEU A 338 -15.97 9.04 0.29
CA LEU A 338 -17.33 8.92 0.81
C LEU A 338 -17.58 9.96 1.90
N GLU A 339 -16.70 10.07 2.89
CA GLU A 339 -16.89 10.97 4.04
C GLU A 339 -16.70 12.43 3.66
N SER A 340 -15.79 12.76 2.75
CA SER A 340 -15.66 14.12 2.20
C SER A 340 -16.94 14.52 1.46
N PHE A 341 -17.49 13.61 0.66
CA PHE A 341 -18.70 13.88 -0.09
C PHE A 341 -19.94 14.02 0.82
N MET A 342 -19.96 13.31 1.94
CA MET A 342 -20.99 13.52 2.97
C MET A 342 -20.95 14.93 3.57
N ASP A 343 -19.77 15.50 3.79
CA ASP A 343 -19.64 16.90 4.24
C ASP A 343 -20.12 17.88 3.17
N GLU A 344 -19.76 17.66 1.90
CA GLU A 344 -20.21 18.51 0.79
C GLU A 344 -21.73 18.45 0.60
N LEU A 345 -22.34 17.27 0.72
CA LEU A 345 -23.79 17.10 0.69
C LEU A 345 -24.47 17.77 1.88
N ALA A 346 -23.90 17.69 3.08
CA ALA A 346 -24.42 18.39 4.25
C ALA A 346 -24.38 19.91 4.05
N LEU A 347 -23.29 20.45 3.49
CA LEU A 347 -23.17 21.87 3.14
C LEU A 347 -24.21 22.28 2.10
N GLN A 348 -24.41 21.50 1.04
CA GLN A 348 -25.41 21.76 0.01
C GLN A 348 -26.85 21.71 0.58
N ALA A 349 -27.12 20.78 1.49
CA ALA A 349 -28.38 20.68 2.22
C ALA A 349 -28.54 21.77 3.31
N ARG A 350 -27.48 22.53 3.61
CA ARG A 350 -27.39 23.50 4.72
C ARG A 350 -27.71 22.88 6.08
N GLN A 351 -27.16 21.69 6.32
CA GLN A 351 -27.36 20.92 7.55
C GLN A 351 -26.03 20.75 8.29
N ASP A 352 -26.12 20.58 9.62
CA ASP A 352 -24.97 20.25 10.45
C ASP A 352 -24.39 18.88 10.00
N PRO A 353 -23.07 18.76 9.77
CA PRO A 353 -22.47 17.51 9.26
C PRO A 353 -22.61 16.30 10.17
N TRP A 354 -22.74 16.47 11.50
CA TRP A 354 -23.02 15.37 12.41
C TRP A 354 -24.47 14.93 12.27
N GLU A 355 -25.42 15.86 12.35
CA GLU A 355 -26.85 15.56 12.19
C GLU A 355 -27.16 14.95 10.82
N PHE A 356 -26.50 15.43 9.77
CA PHE A 356 -26.64 14.92 8.41
C PHE A 356 -26.22 13.45 8.32
N ARG A 357 -25.14 13.04 8.99
CA ARG A 357 -24.75 11.61 9.05
C ARG A 357 -25.73 10.82 9.90
N LEU A 358 -26.11 11.31 11.08
CA LEU A 358 -26.99 10.60 12.02
C LEU A 358 -28.37 10.31 11.43
N ARG A 359 -28.98 11.27 10.70
CA ARG A 359 -30.28 11.07 10.03
C ARG A 359 -30.23 10.03 8.90
N HIS A 360 -29.05 9.81 8.31
CA HIS A 360 -28.85 8.84 7.24
C HIS A 360 -28.31 7.50 7.75
N LEU A 361 -28.22 7.28 9.07
CA LEU A 361 -27.80 6.00 9.65
C LEU A 361 -28.98 5.27 10.31
N THR A 362 -29.02 3.96 10.14
CA THR A 362 -29.98 3.08 10.83
C THR A 362 -29.33 2.24 11.95
N ASP A 363 -28.02 2.05 11.88
CA ASP A 363 -27.26 1.27 12.86
C ASP A 363 -26.96 2.11 14.11
N GLU A 364 -27.46 1.66 15.27
CA GLU A 364 -27.28 2.36 16.55
C GLU A 364 -25.82 2.35 17.04
N ARG A 365 -25.01 1.36 16.68
CA ARG A 365 -23.57 1.35 17.02
C ARG A 365 -22.81 2.40 16.21
N ALA A 366 -23.15 2.55 14.94
CA ALA A 366 -22.62 3.60 14.09
C ALA A 366 -22.97 5.00 14.63
N LYS A 367 -24.25 5.22 14.99
CA LYS A 367 -24.68 6.47 15.62
C LYS A 367 -23.94 6.73 16.93
N ALA A 368 -23.77 5.72 17.77
CA ALA A 368 -23.10 5.85 19.06
C ALA A 368 -21.65 6.33 18.93
N VAL A 369 -20.86 5.80 17.98
CA VAL A 369 -19.47 6.26 17.81
C VAL A 369 -19.38 7.69 17.27
N ILE A 370 -20.28 8.10 16.37
CA ILE A 370 -20.34 9.48 15.85
C ILE A 370 -20.79 10.46 16.94
N GLN A 371 -21.81 10.10 17.73
CA GLN A 371 -22.25 10.93 18.85
C GLN A 371 -21.13 11.07 19.89
N ARG A 372 -20.39 9.99 20.14
CA ARG A 372 -19.28 10.00 21.09
C ARG A 372 -18.18 10.98 20.69
N THR A 373 -17.84 11.12 19.41
CA THR A 373 -16.83 12.13 18.98
C THR A 373 -17.34 13.55 19.17
N ARG A 374 -18.64 13.80 18.98
CA ARG A 374 -19.26 15.10 19.27
C ARG A 374 -19.16 15.46 20.75
N ASP A 375 -19.43 14.48 21.62
CA ASP A 375 -19.34 14.69 23.07
C ASP A 375 -17.91 14.95 23.55
N MET A 376 -16.91 14.36 22.88
CA MET A 376 -15.48 14.56 23.19
C MET A 376 -15.03 16.01 22.97
N ILE A 377 -15.61 16.70 21.97
CA ILE A 377 -15.22 18.07 21.60
C ILE A 377 -16.19 19.14 22.15
N LYS A 378 -17.20 18.79 22.92
CA LYS A 378 -18.29 19.71 23.32
C LYS A 378 -17.84 20.99 24.03
N ASN A 379 -16.66 20.96 24.67
CA ASN A 379 -16.08 22.09 25.39
C ASN A 379 -14.91 22.74 24.64
N GLU A 380 -14.54 22.20 23.48
CA GLU A 380 -13.48 22.74 22.65
C GLU A 380 -13.95 24.03 21.97
N LYS A 381 -13.09 25.05 21.98
CA LYS A 381 -13.36 26.33 21.33
C LYS A 381 -12.57 26.42 20.03
N LEU A 382 -13.14 27.06 19.02
CA LEU A 382 -12.46 27.37 17.77
C LEU A 382 -11.96 28.82 17.81
N ALA A 383 -10.66 29.00 17.58
CA ALA A 383 -10.09 30.30 17.26
C ALA A 383 -10.33 30.63 15.76
N PRO A 384 -10.11 31.88 15.33
CA PRO A 384 -10.13 32.22 13.91
C PRO A 384 -9.22 31.31 13.08
N GLY A 385 -9.73 30.83 11.95
CA GLY A 385 -9.03 29.87 11.08
C GLY A 385 -9.00 28.44 11.63
N GLU A 386 -9.65 28.14 12.75
CA GLU A 386 -9.79 26.76 13.24
C GLU A 386 -11.15 26.15 12.87
N GLY A 387 -11.16 24.84 12.63
CA GLY A 387 -12.38 24.08 12.36
C GLY A 387 -12.28 22.63 12.83
N PHE A 388 -13.42 21.93 12.84
CA PHE A 388 -13.49 20.50 13.06
C PHE A 388 -13.82 19.77 11.76
N GLY A 389 -13.13 18.66 11.50
CA GLY A 389 -13.49 17.69 10.45
C GLY A 389 -13.87 16.36 11.06
N LEU A 390 -14.91 15.70 10.54
CA LEU A 390 -15.40 14.39 10.98
C LEU A 390 -15.17 13.34 9.88
N GLY A 391 -14.67 12.17 10.25
CA GLY A 391 -14.69 10.99 9.41
C GLY A 391 -15.26 9.80 10.16
N PHE A 392 -16.02 8.95 9.47
CA PHE A 392 -16.59 7.74 10.02
C PHE A 392 -16.36 6.54 9.08
N ALA A 393 -16.07 5.38 9.66
CA ALA A 393 -15.97 4.13 8.91
C ALA A 393 -16.32 2.92 9.78
N GLN A 394 -16.77 1.86 9.12
CA GLN A 394 -16.88 0.51 9.69
C GLN A 394 -15.97 -0.40 8.88
N TYR A 395 -14.94 -0.99 9.48
CA TYR A 395 -13.95 -1.78 8.74
C TYR A 395 -14.61 -2.91 7.93
N LYS A 396 -14.35 -2.95 6.61
CA LYS A 396 -14.98 -3.87 5.64
C LYS A 396 -16.52 -3.79 5.57
N ASN A 397 -17.12 -2.70 6.05
CA ASN A 397 -18.57 -2.52 6.22
C ASN A 397 -19.23 -3.60 7.09
N GLN A 398 -18.47 -4.26 7.98
CA GLN A 398 -18.96 -5.39 8.77
C GLN A 398 -18.34 -5.54 10.17
N ALA A 399 -17.13 -5.02 10.39
CA ALA A 399 -16.38 -5.24 11.63
C ALA A 399 -16.44 -4.02 12.57
N ALA A 400 -15.29 -3.56 13.07
CA ALA A 400 -15.20 -2.45 14.02
C ALA A 400 -15.63 -1.11 13.41
N TYR A 401 -16.28 -0.27 14.21
CA TYR A 401 -16.68 1.09 13.86
C TYR A 401 -15.66 2.07 14.44
N CYS A 402 -15.29 3.09 13.67
CA CYS A 402 -14.41 4.15 14.12
C CYS A 402 -14.91 5.49 13.59
N ALA A 403 -15.10 6.45 14.49
CA ALA A 403 -15.30 7.86 14.15
C ALA A 403 -14.10 8.65 14.63
N VAL A 404 -13.61 9.56 13.80
CA VAL A 404 -12.46 10.41 14.07
C VAL A 404 -12.89 11.86 13.89
N VAL A 405 -12.52 12.72 14.84
CA VAL A 405 -12.63 14.16 14.68
C VAL A 405 -11.26 14.80 14.76
N ALA A 406 -10.99 15.70 13.83
CA ALA A 406 -9.77 16.49 13.78
C ALA A 406 -10.09 17.96 14.03
N LYS A 407 -9.43 18.57 15.01
CA LYS A 407 -9.34 20.03 15.10
C LYS A 407 -8.18 20.48 14.24
N VAL A 408 -8.45 21.32 13.25
CA VAL A 408 -7.46 21.81 12.30
C VAL A 408 -7.38 23.32 12.36
N HIS A 409 -6.21 23.87 12.05
CA HIS A 409 -6.02 25.28 11.75
C HIS A 409 -5.66 25.41 10.27
N VAL A 410 -6.37 26.29 9.57
CA VAL A 410 -6.16 26.64 8.17
C VAL A 410 -5.62 28.06 8.13
N ALA A 411 -4.34 28.19 7.79
CA ALA A 411 -3.71 29.48 7.56
C ALA A 411 -3.81 29.79 6.06
N GLU A 412 -4.91 30.43 5.65
CA GLU A 412 -5.23 30.71 4.25
C GLU A 412 -4.12 31.49 3.53
N GLU A 413 -3.55 32.51 4.19
CA GLU A 413 -2.47 33.33 3.63
C GLU A 413 -1.20 32.52 3.30
N MET A 414 -0.94 31.47 4.07
CA MET A 414 0.23 30.60 3.89
C MET A 414 -0.10 29.34 3.09
N GLY A 415 -1.38 29.08 2.79
CA GLY A 415 -1.84 27.83 2.18
C GLY A 415 -1.49 26.59 3.01
N THR A 416 -1.37 26.71 4.35
CA THR A 416 -1.00 25.60 5.23
C THR A 416 -2.16 25.13 6.09
N ILE A 417 -2.24 23.80 6.28
CA ILE A 417 -3.21 23.15 7.16
C ILE A 417 -2.43 22.43 8.27
N ARG A 418 -2.79 22.66 9.53
CA ARG A 418 -2.19 22.01 10.68
C ARG A 418 -3.25 21.26 11.47
N ALA A 419 -3.08 19.95 11.63
CA ALA A 419 -3.85 19.17 12.60
C ALA A 419 -3.37 19.55 14.02
N LEU A 420 -4.27 20.09 14.83
CA LEU A 420 -4.01 20.52 16.21
C LEU A 420 -4.25 19.39 17.21
N HIS A 421 -5.34 18.64 17.00
CA HIS A 421 -5.75 17.55 17.88
C HIS A 421 -6.63 16.58 17.09
N LEU A 422 -6.43 15.28 17.33
CA LEU A 422 -7.24 14.19 16.80
C LEU A 422 -7.90 13.43 17.97
N TRP A 423 -9.20 13.20 17.90
CA TRP A 423 -9.93 12.32 18.81
C TRP A 423 -10.53 11.17 18.01
N ALA A 424 -10.56 9.98 18.61
CA ALA A 424 -11.17 8.81 18.01
C ALA A 424 -12.12 8.11 19.00
N ALA A 425 -13.30 7.74 18.52
CA ALA A 425 -14.22 6.83 19.19
C ALA A 425 -14.28 5.53 18.38
N ILE A 426 -13.99 4.40 19.04
CA ILE A 426 -13.94 3.09 18.41
C ILE A 426 -14.85 2.10 19.13
N ASP A 427 -15.65 1.38 18.36
CA ASP A 427 -16.35 0.18 18.80
C ASP A 427 -15.75 -1.03 18.08
N ALA A 428 -14.90 -1.77 18.79
CA ALA A 428 -14.23 -2.98 18.31
C ALA A 428 -14.90 -4.27 18.81
N GLY A 429 -16.05 -4.18 19.49
CA GLY A 429 -16.60 -5.30 20.27
C GLY A 429 -15.75 -5.63 21.49
N GLU A 430 -15.65 -6.92 21.83
CA GLU A 430 -14.85 -7.39 22.96
C GLU A 430 -13.36 -7.16 22.73
N THR A 431 -12.74 -6.36 23.60
CA THR A 431 -11.34 -5.95 23.48
C THR A 431 -10.46 -6.74 24.44
N ILE A 432 -9.63 -7.64 23.89
CA ILE A 432 -8.72 -8.49 24.68
C ILE A 432 -7.52 -7.70 25.22
N ASN A 433 -6.98 -6.76 24.44
CA ASN A 433 -5.85 -5.92 24.83
C ASN A 433 -6.19 -4.44 24.56
N PRO A 434 -6.69 -3.71 25.58
CA PRO A 434 -7.08 -2.30 25.44
C PRO A 434 -5.92 -1.39 25.00
N ASP A 435 -4.72 -1.63 25.50
CA ASP A 435 -3.55 -0.82 25.12
C ASP A 435 -3.11 -1.12 23.67
N GLY A 436 -3.24 -2.37 23.24
CA GLY A 436 -3.05 -2.75 21.83
C GLY A 436 -4.04 -2.04 20.90
N LEU A 437 -5.31 -1.95 21.30
CA LEU A 437 -6.33 -1.23 20.54
C LEU A 437 -5.99 0.27 20.44
N LYS A 438 -5.67 0.92 21.57
CA LYS A 438 -5.25 2.33 21.60
C LYS A 438 -4.04 2.58 20.70
N ASN A 439 -2.98 1.78 20.81
CA ASN A 439 -1.78 1.92 20.00
C ASN A 439 -2.07 1.76 18.49
N GLN A 440 -2.95 0.84 18.11
CA GLN A 440 -3.34 0.65 16.70
C GLN A 440 -4.19 1.79 16.16
N THR A 441 -5.05 2.38 17.00
CA THR A 441 -5.87 3.54 16.67
C THR A 441 -5.00 4.79 16.55
N GLU A 442 -4.18 5.10 17.55
CA GLU A 442 -3.28 6.25 17.55
C GLU A 442 -2.31 6.20 16.38
N GLY A 443 -1.66 5.05 16.14
CA GLY A 443 -0.80 4.85 14.97
C GLY A 443 -1.56 4.67 13.65
N GLY A 444 -2.88 4.76 13.63
CA GLY A 444 -3.68 4.87 12.40
C GLY A 444 -4.24 6.27 12.16
N LEU A 445 -4.23 7.13 13.19
CA LEU A 445 -4.56 8.56 13.09
C LEU A 445 -3.41 9.38 12.49
N ILE A 446 -2.17 8.93 12.75
CA ILE A 446 -0.92 9.43 12.16
C ILE A 446 -0.65 8.65 10.86
#